data_AF-A0A8J8K980-F1
#
_entry.id   AF-A0A8J8K980-F1
#
_cell.length_a   1.000
_cell.length_b   1.000
_cell.length_c   1.000
_cell.angle_alpha   90.00
_cell.angle_beta   90.00
_cell.angle_gamma   90.00
#
_symmetry.space_group_name_H-M   'P 1'
#
loop_
_entity.id
_entity.type
_entity.pdbx_description
1 polymer ?
#
loop_
_entity_poly.entity_id
_entity_poly.type
_entity_poly.pdbx_seq_one_letter_code
_entity_poly.pdbx_strand_id
1 'polypeptide(L)'
;MLTLNELVDELYDKEYFGFKESAVDYTMKIVDFIEARIDNPNIKLSKNKYKKYGRKYLKYKANQRTTWYIFFDDKDGKFLVNYIINNHSHTFSELL
;
A
#
# COMPACT_ATOMS: atom_id res chain seq x y z
N MET A 1 -6.04 -9.13 3.27
CA MET A 1 -6.08 -7.70 2.91
C MET A 1 -6.20 -6.96 4.23
N LEU A 2 -5.32 -6.00 4.50
CA LEU A 2 -5.46 -5.15 5.69
C LEU A 2 -6.21 -3.90 5.28
N THR A 3 -7.29 -3.60 5.98
CA THR A 3 -7.83 -2.25 6.04
C THR A 3 -6.79 -1.32 6.68
N LEU A 4 -6.94 -0.01 6.50
CA LEU A 4 -6.03 0.96 7.12
C LEU A 4 -6.02 0.85 8.66
N ASN A 5 -7.17 0.52 9.25
CA ASN A 5 -7.27 0.31 10.70
C ASN A 5 -6.54 -0.97 11.14
N GLU A 6 -6.73 -2.08 10.43
CA GLU A 6 -5.99 -3.32 10.71
C GLU A 6 -4.49 -3.14 10.51
N LEU A 7 -4.07 -2.30 9.57
CA LEU A 7 -2.65 -1.95 9.40
C LEU A 7 -2.12 -1.16 10.60
N VAL A 8 -2.87 -0.18 11.10
CA VAL A 8 -2.49 0.57 12.32
C VAL A 8 -2.36 -0.39 13.50
N ASP A 9 -3.34 -1.28 13.69
CA ASP A 9 -3.33 -2.26 14.76
C ASP A 9 -2.14 -3.22 14.62
N GLU A 10 -1.88 -3.77 13.43
CA GLU A 10 -0.73 -4.65 13.20
C GLU A 10 0.61 -3.95 13.45
N LEU A 11 0.76 -2.69 13.01
CA LEU A 11 1.99 -1.92 13.23
C LEU A 11 2.24 -1.67 14.72
N TYR A 12 1.18 -1.43 15.49
CA TYR A 12 1.27 -1.24 16.93
C TYR A 12 1.52 -2.56 17.66
N ASP A 13 0.75 -3.61 17.38
CA ASP A 13 0.82 -4.92 18.03
C ASP A 13 2.16 -5.62 17.78
N LYS A 14 2.79 -5.36 16.63
CA LYS A 14 4.15 -5.86 16.31
C LYS A 14 5.27 -4.95 16.81
N GLU A 15 4.96 -3.95 17.63
CA GLU A 15 5.91 -3.03 18.25
C GLU A 15 6.79 -2.26 17.25
N TYR A 16 6.30 -2.04 16.02
CA TYR A 16 6.98 -1.13 15.08
C TYR A 16 6.94 0.32 15.59
N PHE A 17 5.93 0.66 16.39
CA PHE A 17 5.78 1.94 17.06
C PHE A 17 5.42 1.74 18.53
N GLY A 18 6.03 2.51 19.41
CA GLY A 18 5.72 2.47 20.85
C GLY A 18 4.38 3.13 21.23
N PHE A 19 3.76 3.86 20.30
CA PHE A 19 2.49 4.55 20.49
C PHE A 19 1.57 4.29 19.29
N LYS A 20 0.27 4.09 19.54
CA LYS A 20 -0.71 3.81 18.49
C LYS A 20 -0.89 5.02 17.56
N GLU A 21 -0.78 6.23 18.09
CA GLU A 21 -0.82 7.49 17.35
C GLU A 21 0.29 7.56 16.31
N SER A 22 1.49 7.06 16.63
CA SER A 22 2.60 6.99 15.67
C SER A 22 2.31 6.01 14.52
N ALA A 23 1.60 4.91 14.78
CA ALA A 23 1.14 3.98 13.75
C ALA A 23 0.04 4.60 12.87
N VAL A 24 -0.85 5.41 13.45
CA VAL A 24 -1.85 6.22 12.73
C VAL A 24 -1.14 7.22 11.80
N ASP A 25 -0.23 8.03 12.34
CA ASP A 25 0.52 9.03 11.56
C ASP A 25 1.30 8.39 10.41
N TYR A 26 1.89 7.21 10.65
CA TYR A 26 2.58 6.47 9.60
C TYR A 26 1.63 6.01 8.50
N THR A 27 0.47 5.46 8.88
CA THR A 27 -0.54 4.98 7.92
C THR A 27 -1.14 6.14 7.12
N MET A 28 -1.39 7.29 7.75
CA MET A 28 -1.87 8.49 7.06
C MET A 28 -0.90 8.97 5.98
N LYS A 29 0.42 8.90 6.21
CA LYS A 29 1.40 9.24 5.16
C LYS A 29 1.31 8.35 3.93
N ILE A 30 0.87 7.09 4.08
CA ILE A 30 0.60 6.20 2.95
C ILE A 30 -0.64 6.69 2.20
N VAL A 31 -1.70 7.08 2.90
CA VAL A 31 -2.92 7.63 2.31
C VAL A 31 -2.63 8.92 1.54
N ASP A 32 -1.95 9.89 2.17
CA ASP A 32 -1.56 11.15 1.53
C ASP A 32 -0.75 10.90 0.24
N PHE A 33 0.15 9.93 0.27
CA PHE A 33 0.92 9.53 -0.92
C PHE A 33 0.02 8.96 -2.01
N ILE A 34 -0.95 8.12 -1.66
CA ILE A 34 -1.89 7.55 -2.63
C ILE A 34 -2.70 8.67 -3.27
N GLU A 35 -3.34 9.54 -2.47
CA GLU A 35 -4.16 10.63 -2.98
C GLU A 35 -3.37 11.56 -3.92
N ALA A 36 -2.12 11.88 -3.56
CA ALA A 36 -1.27 12.74 -4.37
C ALA A 36 -0.78 12.09 -5.68
N ARG A 37 -0.89 10.77 -5.84
CA ARG A 37 -0.24 10.02 -6.93
C ARG A 37 -1.14 9.11 -7.74
N ILE A 38 -2.34 8.77 -7.25
CA ILE A 38 -3.20 7.73 -7.85
C ILE A 38 -3.73 8.09 -9.24
N ASP A 39 -3.83 9.38 -9.56
CA ASP A 39 -4.24 9.89 -10.88
C ASP A 39 -3.04 10.28 -11.77
N ASN A 40 -1.82 9.83 -11.44
CA ASN A 40 -0.67 10.12 -12.29
C ASN A 40 -0.78 9.37 -13.63
N PRO A 41 -0.59 10.05 -14.79
CA PRO A 41 -0.71 9.40 -16.10
C PRO A 41 0.35 8.32 -16.35
N ASN A 42 1.49 8.36 -15.63
CA ASN A 42 2.62 7.45 -15.82
C ASN A 42 2.63 6.26 -14.84
N ILE A 43 1.46 5.84 -14.34
CA ILE A 43 1.38 4.72 -13.42
C ILE A 43 1.67 3.39 -14.12
N LYS A 44 2.41 2.53 -13.41
CA LYS A 44 2.80 1.22 -13.90
C LYS A 44 1.61 0.27 -13.93
N LEU A 45 1.47 -0.43 -15.04
CA LEU A 45 0.58 -1.57 -15.15
C LEU A 45 1.14 -2.77 -14.38
N SER A 46 0.23 -3.50 -13.75
CA SER A 46 0.53 -4.78 -13.13
C SER A 46 0.82 -5.84 -14.19
N LYS A 47 1.85 -6.64 -13.97
CA LYS A 47 2.12 -7.85 -14.77
C LYS A 47 0.97 -8.85 -14.60
N ASN A 48 0.79 -9.77 -15.55
CA ASN A 48 -0.31 -10.74 -15.54
C ASN A 48 -0.43 -11.51 -14.20
N LYS A 49 0.68 -11.95 -13.60
CA LYS A 49 0.66 -12.63 -12.29
C LYS A 49 0.16 -11.78 -11.12
N TYR A 50 0.12 -10.45 -11.27
CA TYR A 50 -0.31 -9.51 -10.22
C TYR A 50 -1.62 -8.80 -10.50
N LYS A 51 -2.23 -9.00 -11.68
CA LYS A 51 -3.52 -8.37 -12.02
C LYS A 51 -4.63 -8.74 -11.04
N LYS A 52 -4.54 -9.89 -10.37
CA LYS A 52 -5.46 -10.31 -9.29
C LYS A 52 -5.47 -9.37 -8.09
N TYR A 53 -4.42 -8.56 -7.90
CA TYR A 53 -4.35 -7.54 -6.86
C TYR A 53 -4.78 -6.16 -7.37
N GLY A 54 -4.79 -5.93 -8.68
CA GLY A 54 -5.18 -4.67 -9.31
C GLY A 54 -4.47 -4.48 -10.64
N ARG A 55 -5.08 -3.77 -11.59
CA ARG A 55 -4.51 -3.55 -12.93
C ARG A 55 -3.33 -2.59 -12.91
N LYS A 56 -3.28 -1.69 -11.94
CA LYS A 56 -2.22 -0.68 -11.75
C LYS A 56 -1.64 -0.80 -10.34
N TYR A 57 -0.42 -0.28 -10.16
CA TYR A 57 0.16 -0.16 -8.83
C TYR A 57 1.06 1.06 -8.66
N LEU A 58 1.10 1.57 -7.43
CA LEU A 58 2.08 2.55 -6.96
C LEU A 58 3.13 1.87 -6.08
N LYS A 59 4.34 2.44 -6.06
CA LYS A 59 5.43 2.03 -5.17
C LYS A 59 5.79 3.20 -4.27
N TYR A 60 5.59 3.04 -2.96
CA TYR A 60 5.92 4.03 -1.95
C TYR A 60 7.08 3.54 -1.09
N LYS A 61 8.23 4.20 -1.18
CA LYS A 61 9.41 3.87 -0.37
C LYS A 61 9.36 4.68 0.93
N ALA A 62 8.81 4.10 1.99
CA ALA A 62 8.69 4.76 3.29
C ALA A 62 10.06 4.98 3.95
N ASN A 63 11.00 4.05 3.78
CA ASN A 63 12.38 4.20 4.24
C ASN A 63 13.33 3.30 3.40
N GLN A 64 14.59 3.16 3.82
CA GLN A 64 15.57 2.34 3.08
C GLN A 64 15.20 0.84 2.98
N ARG A 65 14.51 0.30 3.99
CA ARG A 65 14.19 -1.11 4.15
C ARG A 65 12.74 -1.45 3.79
N THR A 66 11.82 -0.48 3.92
CA THR A 66 10.38 -0.69 3.74
C THR A 66 9.87 0.02 2.51
N THR A 67 9.24 -0.75 1.64
CA THR A 67 8.51 -0.29 0.46
C THR A 67 7.11 -0.87 0.47
N TRP A 68 6.12 0.00 0.28
CA TRP A 68 4.73 -0.33 0.08
C TRP A 68 4.39 -0.41 -1.41
N TYR A 69 3.56 -1.39 -1.75
CA TYR A 69 2.98 -1.63 -3.06
C TYR A 69 1.47 -1.49 -2.92
N ILE A 70 0.93 -0.49 -3.62
CA ILE A 70 -0.48 -0.14 -3.56
C ILE A 70 -1.10 -0.52 -4.90
N PHE A 71 -1.90 -1.58 -4.91
CA PHE A 71 -2.59 -2.04 -6.10
C PHE A 71 -4.00 -1.49 -6.15
N PHE A 72 -4.41 -1.04 -7.33
CA PHE A 72 -5.70 -0.40 -7.52
C PHE A 72 -6.21 -0.59 -8.94
N ASP A 73 -7.50 -0.35 -9.09
CA ASP A 73 -8.18 -0.23 -10.36
C ASP A 73 -8.79 1.17 -10.50
N ASP A 74 -8.91 1.66 -11.72
CA ASP A 74 -9.58 2.90 -12.05
C ASP A 74 -10.74 2.66 -13.03
N LYS A 75 -11.81 3.41 -12.84
CA LYS A 75 -12.95 3.46 -13.75
C LYS A 75 -13.62 4.82 -13.65
N ASP A 76 -13.76 5.51 -14.79
CA ASP A 76 -14.49 6.79 -14.91
C ASP A 76 -14.03 7.85 -13.90
N GLY A 77 -12.71 8.01 -13.74
CA GLY A 77 -12.11 8.96 -12.79
C GLY A 77 -12.24 8.58 -11.31
N LYS A 78 -12.77 7.39 -11.01
CA LYS A 78 -12.83 6.81 -9.67
C LYS A 78 -11.78 5.72 -9.51
N PHE A 79 -11.18 5.67 -8.33
CA PHE A 79 -10.13 4.71 -8.01
C PHE A 79 -10.57 3.80 -6.88
N LEU A 80 -10.31 2.50 -7.03
CA LEU A 80 -10.52 1.50 -5.99
C LEU A 80 -9.16 0.93 -5.59
N VAL A 81 -8.70 1.27 -4.38
CA VAL A 81 -7.51 0.65 -3.79
C VAL A 81 -7.89 -0.74 -3.30
N ASN A 82 -7.31 -1.75 -3.95
CA ASN A 82 -7.63 -3.15 -3.69
C ASN A 82 -6.71 -3.75 -2.62
N TYR A 83 -5.41 -3.45 -2.69
CA TYR A 83 -4.41 -4.04 -1.79
C TYR A 83 -3.31 -3.03 -1.44
N ILE A 84 -2.93 -3.00 -0.17
CA ILE A 84 -1.74 -2.30 0.35
C ILE A 84 -0.88 -3.36 1.04
N ILE A 85 0.32 -3.60 0.51
CA ILE A 85 1.25 -4.60 1.05
C ILE A 85 2.66 -4.05 1.05
N ASN A 86 3.52 -4.55 1.94
CA ASN A 86 4.94 -4.17 1.96
C ASN A 86 5.85 -5.35 1.59
N ASN A 87 7.13 -5.06 1.35
CA ASN A 87 8.15 -6.04 1.03
C ASN A 87 8.53 -7.00 2.18
N HIS A 88 7.93 -6.86 3.36
CA HIS A 88 8.09 -7.79 4.49
C HIS A 88 6.90 -8.75 4.61
N SER A 89 5.81 -8.51 3.88
CA SER A 89 4.64 -9.38 3.88
C SER A 89 4.98 -10.73 3.24
N HIS A 90 4.52 -11.83 3.85
CA HIS A 90 4.62 -13.16 3.23
C HIS A 90 3.97 -13.20 1.84
N THR A 91 2.87 -12.46 1.64
CA THR A 91 2.22 -12.32 0.34
C THR A 91 3.13 -11.67 -0.69
N PHE A 92 4.09 -10.81 -0.28
CA PHE A 92 5.07 -10.20 -1.19
C PHE A 92 6.11 -11.19 -1.67
N SER A 93 6.48 -12.21 -0.88
CA SER A 93 7.38 -13.28 -1.35
C SER A 93 6.80 -14.03 -2.55
N GLU A 94 5.47 -14.17 -2.63
CA GLU A 94 4.78 -14.70 -3.82
C GLU A 94 4.76 -13.72 -5.01
N LEU A 95 5.13 -12.47 -4.78
CA LEU A 95 5.18 -11.42 -5.80
C LEU A 95 6.55 -11.25 -6.44
N LEU A 96 7.63 -11.88 -5.98
CA LEU A 96 8.90 -11.90 -6.72
C LEU A 96 8.85 -12.99 -7.81
#